data_AF-A0A453CXN3-F1
#
_entry.id   AF-A0A453CXN3-F1
#
_cell.length_a   1.000
_cell.length_b   1.000
_cell.length_c   1.000
_cell.angle_alpha   90.00
_cell.angle_beta   90.00
_cell.angle_gamma   90.00
#
_symmetry.space_group_name_H-M   'P 1'
#
loop_
_entity.id
_entity.type
_entity.pdbx_description
1 polymer ?
#
loop_
_entity_poly.entity_id
_entity_poly.type
_entity_poly.pdbx_seq_one_letter_code
_entity_poly.pdbx_strand_id
1 'polypeptide(L)'
;EQEPEPQVPRAVHYEKEYLAIVVAVDQWRPYLQHSEFIIHTDQKSLIHLEEQRLSTPWQQRAFTKLLGPRYIIRYKKGTENTAADALSRAQS
;
A
#
# COMPACT_ATOMS: atom_id res chain seq x y z
N GLU A 1 -26.91 -13.31 -18.00
CA GLU A 1 -25.75 -12.41 -17.93
C GLU A 1 -25.16 -12.40 -16.52
N GLN A 2 -23.83 -12.48 -16.39
CA GLN A 2 -23.15 -12.02 -15.16
C GLN A 2 -22.87 -10.52 -15.36
N GLU A 3 -23.41 -9.70 -14.46
CA GLU A 3 -23.17 -8.27 -14.43
C GLU A 3 -21.66 -8.01 -14.23
N PRO A 4 -20.99 -7.20 -15.07
CA PRO A 4 -19.56 -6.99 -14.93
C PRO A 4 -19.29 -6.24 -13.62
N GLU A 5 -18.44 -6.80 -12.75
CA GLU A 5 -17.97 -6.10 -11.55
C GLU A 5 -17.47 -4.69 -11.92
N PRO A 6 -17.77 -3.67 -11.11
CA PRO A 6 -17.30 -2.31 -11.37
C PRO A 6 -15.76 -2.31 -11.32
N GLN A 7 -15.14 -2.20 -12.48
CA GLN A 7 -13.68 -2.08 -12.61
C GLN A 7 -13.28 -0.71 -12.05
N VAL A 8 -12.91 -0.70 -10.77
CA VAL A 8 -12.34 0.49 -10.12
C VAL A 8 -11.15 0.95 -10.95
N PRO A 9 -11.06 2.25 -11.33
CA PRO A 9 -9.95 2.73 -12.13
C PRO A 9 -8.62 2.38 -11.46
N ARG A 10 -7.65 1.89 -12.25
CA ARG A 10 -6.34 1.45 -11.76
C ARG A 10 -5.61 2.52 -10.91
N ALA A 11 -5.86 3.80 -11.20
CA ALA A 11 -5.36 4.93 -10.43
C ALA A 11 -5.97 5.02 -9.01
N VAL A 12 -7.26 4.72 -8.86
CA VAL A 12 -7.95 4.73 -7.56
C VAL A 12 -7.46 3.57 -6.70
N HIS A 13 -7.22 2.40 -7.30
CA HIS A 13 -6.63 1.27 -6.57
C HIS A 13 -5.22 1.59 -6.08
N TYR A 14 -4.39 2.23 -6.92
CA TYR A 14 -3.06 2.70 -6.52
C TYR A 14 -3.09 3.67 -5.34
N GLU A 15 -3.95 4.70 -5.37
CA GLU A 15 -4.02 5.68 -4.29
C GLU A 15 -4.49 5.07 -2.97
N LYS A 16 -5.46 4.14 -3.04
CA LYS A 16 -5.94 3.40 -1.87
C LYS A 16 -4.84 2.53 -1.26
N GLU A 17 -4.15 1.74 -2.08
CA GLU A 17 -3.05 0.87 -1.63
C GLU A 17 -1.88 1.70 -1.07
N TYR A 18 -1.53 2.81 -1.72
CA TYR A 18 -0.52 3.74 -1.22
C TYR A 18 -0.88 4.26 0.17
N LEU A 19 -2.12 4.74 0.35
CA LEU A 19 -2.57 5.27 1.64
C LEU A 19 -2.63 4.16 2.70
N ALA A 20 -3.06 2.96 2.34
CA ALA A 20 -3.09 1.81 3.25
C ALA A 20 -1.69 1.50 3.79
N ILE A 21 -0.66 1.52 2.94
CA ILE A 21 0.75 1.36 3.36
C ILE A 21 1.15 2.47 4.33
N VAL A 22 0.89 3.73 3.98
CA VAL A 22 1.25 4.89 4.82
C VAL A 22 0.60 4.80 6.21
N VAL A 23 -0.69 4.50 6.26
CA VAL A 23 -1.46 4.37 7.51
C VAL A 23 -0.96 3.20 8.34
N ALA A 24 -0.72 2.04 7.73
CA ALA A 24 -0.18 0.88 8.43
C ALA A 24 1.20 1.18 9.03
N VAL A 25 2.11 1.78 8.27
CA VAL A 25 3.46 2.10 8.77
C VAL A 25 3.40 3.13 9.89
N ASP A 26 2.55 4.16 9.81
CA ASP A 26 2.41 5.16 10.87
C ASP A 26 1.83 4.54 12.15
N GLN A 27 0.78 3.73 12.02
CA GLN A 27 0.11 3.06 13.14
C GLN A 27 1.04 2.09 13.87
N TRP A 28 1.80 1.28 13.12
CA TRP A 28 2.65 0.23 13.67
C TRP A 28 4.10 0.69 13.88
N ARG A 29 4.42 1.97 13.67
CA ARG A 29 5.76 2.55 13.77
C ARG A 29 6.53 2.16 15.05
N PRO A 30 5.95 2.17 16.26
CA PRO A 30 6.69 1.77 17.48
C PRO A 30 7.25 0.35 17.42
N TYR A 31 6.59 -0.54 16.67
CA TYR A 31 7.01 -1.93 16.49
C TYR A 31 7.96 -2.08 15.31
N LEU A 32 7.72 -1.35 14.22
CA LEU A 32 8.45 -1.47 12.95
C LEU A 32 9.79 -0.73 12.93
N GLN A 33 9.97 0.30 13.76
CA GLN A 33 11.16 1.17 13.66
C GLN A 33 12.49 0.49 14.05
N HIS A 34 12.44 -0.62 14.79
CA HIS A 34 13.65 -1.25 15.35
C HIS A 34 14.24 -2.34 14.44
N SER A 35 13.50 -2.85 13.45
CA SER A 35 13.94 -3.93 12.57
C SER A 35 13.56 -3.67 11.12
N GLU A 36 14.25 -4.31 10.18
CA GLU A 36 13.77 -4.37 8.80
C GLU A 36 12.48 -5.20 8.73
N PHE A 37 11.53 -4.76 7.91
CA PHE A 37 10.29 -5.49 7.67
C PHE A 37 9.91 -5.50 6.18
N ILE A 38 8.99 -6.38 5.81
CA ILE A 38 8.54 -6.55 4.44
C ILE A 38 7.10 -6.07 4.32
N ILE A 39 6.85 -5.20 3.36
CA ILE A 39 5.51 -4.75 2.99
C ILE A 39 5.07 -5.55 1.76
N HIS A 40 4.02 -6.34 1.92
CA HIS A 40 3.40 -7.06 0.81
C HIS A 40 2.25 -6.25 0.24
N THR A 41 2.25 -6.05 -1.08
CA THR A 41 1.17 -5.37 -1.82
C THR A 41 0.85 -6.12 -3.10
N ASP A 42 -0.40 -6.12 -3.51
CA ASP A 42 -0.83 -6.60 -4.82
C ASP A 42 -0.77 -5.52 -5.92
N GLN A 43 -0.28 -4.33 -5.58
CA GLN A 43 -0.09 -3.24 -6.52
C GLN A 43 1.39 -3.14 -6.96
N LYS A 44 1.70 -3.72 -8.13
CA LYS A 44 3.06 -3.76 -8.69
C LYS A 44 3.73 -2.39 -8.84
N SER A 45 2.97 -1.32 -9.07
CA SER A 45 3.55 0.02 -9.23
C SER A 45 4.16 0.54 -7.92
N LEU A 46 3.79 0.02 -6.75
CA LEU A 46 4.32 0.47 -5.45
C LEU A 46 5.67 -0.17 -5.08
N ILE A 47 6.19 -1.13 -5.87
CA ILE A 47 7.49 -1.76 -5.58
C ILE A 47 8.62 -0.72 -5.58
N HIS A 48 8.56 0.26 -6.49
CA HIS A 48 9.57 1.31 -6.65
C HIS A 48 9.11 2.63 -6.02
N LEU A 49 8.38 2.56 -4.89
CA LEU A 49 7.75 3.74 -4.29
C LEU A 49 8.76 4.87 -4.00
N GLU A 50 9.97 4.52 -3.59
CA GLU A 50 11.03 5.50 -3.28
C GLU A 50 11.61 6.18 -4.52
N GLU A 51 11.53 5.52 -5.68
CA GLU A 51 12.01 6.04 -6.96
C GLU A 51 10.93 6.87 -7.69
N GLN A 52 9.68 6.81 -7.21
CA GLN A 52 8.57 7.50 -7.84
C GLN A 52 8.63 9.01 -7.60
N ARG A 53 8.39 9.76 -8.67
CA ARG A 53 8.10 11.19 -8.58
C ARG A 53 6.75 11.40 -7.91
N LEU A 54 6.77 11.71 -6.61
CA LEU A 54 5.60 12.14 -5.87
C LEU A 54 5.15 13.51 -6.40
N SER A 55 4.14 13.50 -7.26
CA SER A 55 3.71 14.67 -8.01
C SER A 55 2.82 15.62 -7.21
N THR A 56 2.11 15.11 -6.19
CA THR A 56 1.17 15.92 -5.41
C THR A 56 1.72 16.27 -4.03
N PRO A 57 1.44 17.48 -3.49
CA PRO A 57 1.90 17.88 -2.16
C PRO A 57 1.41 16.94 -1.04
N TRP A 58 0.22 16.34 -1.19
CA TRP A 58 -0.31 15.41 -0.20
C TRP A 58 0.47 14.10 -0.18
N GLN A 59 0.90 13.58 -1.35
CA GLN A 59 1.74 12.38 -1.44
C GLN A 59 3.10 12.63 -0.80
N GLN A 60 3.70 13.79 -1.03
CA GLN A 60 4.97 14.15 -0.39
C GLN A 60 4.85 14.17 1.14
N ARG A 61 3.76 14.76 1.67
CA ARG A 61 3.50 14.76 3.12
C ARG A 61 3.26 13.35 3.66
N ALA A 62 2.47 12.54 2.98
CA ALA A 62 2.21 11.14 3.36
C ALA A 62 3.51 10.32 3.36
N PHE A 63 4.36 10.50 2.36
CA PHE A 63 5.65 9.82 2.24
C PHE A 63 6.61 10.13 3.40
N THR A 64 6.53 11.29 4.03
CA THR A 64 7.35 11.58 5.23
C THR A 64 7.13 10.56 6.36
N LYS A 65 5.96 9.91 6.42
CA LYS A 65 5.66 8.86 7.40
C LYS A 65 6.42 7.57 7.14
N LEU A 66 6.80 7.33 5.89
CA LEU A 66 7.60 6.18 5.47
C LEU A 66 9.10 6.40 5.71
N LEU A 67 9.54 7.63 5.95
CA LEU A 67 10.95 7.92 6.23
C LEU A 67 11.39 7.43 7.61
N GLY A 68 12.54 6.77 7.67
CA GLY A 68 13.19 6.32 8.91
C GLY A 68 13.19 4.81 9.12
N PRO A 69 12.02 4.14 9.13
CA PRO A 69 11.97 2.67 9.19
C PRO A 69 12.66 2.03 7.99
N ARG A 70 13.26 0.86 8.21
CA ARG A 70 13.86 0.06 7.13
C ARG A 70 12.81 -0.93 6.62
N TYR A 71 12.45 -0.84 5.34
CA TYR A 71 11.45 -1.73 4.76
C TYR A 71 11.80 -2.14 3.32
N ILE A 72 11.23 -3.27 2.91
CA ILE A 72 11.28 -3.75 1.53
C ILE A 72 9.85 -3.94 1.04
N ILE A 73 9.48 -3.32 -0.08
CA ILE A 73 8.18 -3.55 -0.72
C ILE A 73 8.29 -4.73 -1.68
N ARG A 74 7.45 -5.75 -1.50
CA ARG A 74 7.37 -6.92 -2.37
C ARG A 74 5.97 -7.08 -2.93
N TYR A 75 5.90 -7.29 -4.24
CA TYR A 75 4.64 -7.68 -4.87
C TYR A 75 4.24 -9.09 -4.44
N LYS A 76 2.96 -9.24 -4.09
CA LYS A 76 2.29 -10.52 -3.85
C LYS A 76 0.97 -10.49 -4.60
N LYS A 77 0.68 -11.51 -5.41
CA LYS A 77 -0.56 -11.54 -6.19
C LYS A 77 -1.77 -11.50 -5.25
N GLY A 78 -2.81 -10.72 -5.57
CA GLY A 78 -3.99 -10.55 -4.71
C GLY A 78 -4.64 -11.88 -4.29
N THR A 79 -4.65 -12.88 -5.18
CA THR A 79 -5.13 -14.25 -4.88
C THR A 79 -4.34 -14.96 -3.79
N GLU A 80 -3.09 -14.57 -3.56
CA GLU A 80 -2.22 -15.07 -2.48
C GLU A 80 -2.19 -14.11 -1.28
N ASN A 81 -2.82 -12.94 -1.40
CA ASN A 81 -2.94 -11.92 -0.36
C ASN A 81 -4.36 -11.90 0.26
N THR A 82 -4.99 -13.07 0.33
CA THR A 82 -6.39 -13.26 0.76
C THR A 82 -6.69 -12.72 2.15
N ALA A 83 -5.74 -12.76 3.08
CA ALA A 83 -5.94 -12.18 4.41
C ALA A 83 -6.05 -10.65 4.37
N ALA A 84 -5.19 -9.98 3.58
CA ALA A 84 -5.24 -8.53 3.43
C ALA A 84 -6.48 -8.10 2.61
N ASP A 85 -6.83 -8.85 1.56
CA ASP A 85 -8.02 -8.60 0.75
C ASP A 85 -9.32 -8.80 1.56
N ALA A 86 -9.38 -9.82 2.42
CA ALA A 86 -10.52 -10.01 3.32
C ALA A 86 -10.65 -8.86 4.33
N LEU A 87 -9.53 -8.39 4.90
CA LEU A 87 -9.52 -7.26 5.83
C LEU A 87 -9.91 -5.93 5.15
N SER A 88 -9.45 -5.69 3.92
CA SER A 88 -9.78 -4.46 3.19
C SER A 88 -11.26 -4.42 2.77
N ARG A 89 -11.83 -5.56 2.38
CA ARG A 89 -13.26 -5.68 2.03
C ARG A 89 -14.19 -5.57 3.25
N ALA A 90 -13.77 -6.05 4.41
CA ALA A 90 -14.58 -5.98 5.63
C ALA A 90 -14.69 -4.55 6.21
N GLN A 91 -13.79 -3.64 5.84
CA GLN A 91 -13.79 -2.24 6.29
C GLN A 91 -14.32 -1.24 5.24
N SER A 92 -14.86 -1.73 4.12
CA SER A 92 -15.48 -0.92 3.06
C SER A 92 -16.98 -0.70 3.28
#